data_AF-A0A3S2MH81-F1
#
_entry.id   AF-A0A3S2MH81-F1
#
_cell.length_a   1.000
_cell.length_b   1.000
_cell.length_c   1.000
_cell.angle_alpha   90.00
_cell.angle_beta   90.00
_cell.angle_gamma   90.00
#
_symmetry.space_group_name_H-M   'P 1'
#
loop_
_entity.id
_entity.type
_entity.pdbx_description
1 polymer ?
#
loop_
_entity_poly.entity_id
_entity_poly.type
_entity_poly.pdbx_seq_one_letter_code
_entity_poly.pdbx_strand_id
1 'polypeptide(L)'
;MAWRMRHRSRTICLSLVFITIFLHLLLAFVSLSIPRLPCDSPLPPGTRAFRDLARFNHTSESINSLAEPPPGVLEGDARGHRETVVDKELPARGGTTVGMRQHGANQAERLESDLLKLKALFDHPLYNMPKPSIPEDDWLLRVKPKGKQSERSSLMWVSASQEGYDDVQWNSSSESHPPWLRFHLGITRWELYSHHDPNMELLTQQIATQRIVSAVQKSGGTQLKLVMSFPNYGQALFKPMKQERDEETNYNLYYFSDFERHNAEIAAFHLDRILGYRRVPPAVGRLVDVVKEIKDITTDRKLAKTFFTSPGIHLSIIHEFCMKFL
;
A
#
# COMPACT_ATOMS: atom_id res chain seq x y z
N MET A 1 -42.49 56.67 27.18
CA MET A 1 -41.44 56.67 26.13
C MET A 1 -41.23 55.30 25.46
N ALA A 2 -41.63 54.17 26.04
CA ALA A 2 -41.38 52.83 25.50
C ALA A 2 -42.18 52.42 24.23
N TRP A 3 -43.33 53.04 23.95
CA TRP A 3 -44.18 52.64 22.81
C TRP A 3 -43.63 53.11 21.44
N ARG A 4 -42.99 54.29 21.38
CA ARG A 4 -42.39 54.82 20.13
C ARG A 4 -41.11 54.08 19.72
N MET A 5 -40.36 53.52 20.66
CA MET A 5 -39.14 52.76 20.40
C MET A 5 -39.43 51.38 19.78
N ARG A 6 -40.51 50.71 20.22
CA ARG A 6 -40.92 49.40 19.71
C ARG A 6 -41.41 49.46 18.25
N HIS A 7 -42.02 50.56 17.85
CA HIS A 7 -42.50 50.76 16.47
C HIS A 7 -41.34 51.00 15.48
N ARG A 8 -40.32 51.77 15.88
CA ARG A 8 -39.12 52.03 15.07
C ARG A 8 -38.26 50.77 14.86
N SER A 9 -38.14 49.92 15.88
CA SER A 9 -37.40 48.65 15.75
C SER A 9 -38.06 47.68 14.77
N ARG A 10 -39.40 47.61 14.74
CA ARG A 10 -40.15 46.76 13.80
C ARG A 10 -40.03 47.24 12.37
N THR A 11 -40.05 48.55 12.12
CA THR A 11 -39.83 49.12 10.78
C THR A 11 -38.41 48.87 10.28
N ILE A 12 -37.40 48.94 11.16
CA ILE A 12 -36.00 48.66 10.80
C ILE A 12 -35.81 47.17 10.47
N CYS A 13 -36.40 46.28 11.27
CA CYS A 13 -36.34 44.84 11.01
C CYS A 13 -37.04 44.48 9.70
N LEU A 14 -38.21 45.05 9.43
CA LEU A 14 -38.91 44.86 8.15
C LEU A 14 -38.08 45.40 6.97
N SER A 15 -37.46 46.58 7.10
CA SER A 15 -36.61 47.10 6.02
C SER A 15 -35.40 46.22 5.74
N LEU A 16 -34.79 45.61 6.78
CA LEU A 16 -33.67 44.67 6.60
C LEU A 16 -34.11 43.38 5.91
N VAL A 17 -35.30 42.86 6.20
CA VAL A 17 -35.88 41.71 5.49
C VAL A 17 -36.15 42.04 4.02
N PHE A 18 -36.67 43.23 3.73
CA PHE A 18 -36.86 43.66 2.33
C PHE A 18 -35.53 43.81 1.58
N ILE A 19 -34.49 44.38 2.21
CA ILE A 19 -33.17 44.52 1.61
C ILE A 19 -32.53 43.16 1.32
N THR A 20 -32.64 42.20 2.24
CA THR A 20 -32.09 40.85 2.05
C THR A 20 -32.80 40.09 0.94
N ILE A 21 -34.13 40.16 0.87
CA ILE A 21 -34.90 39.56 -0.23
C ILE A 21 -34.52 40.22 -1.57
N PHE A 22 -34.40 41.55 -1.61
CA PHE A 22 -34.00 42.27 -2.82
C PHE A 22 -32.60 41.85 -3.30
N LEU A 23 -31.62 41.72 -2.39
CA LEU A 23 -30.27 41.25 -2.72
C LEU A 23 -30.27 39.81 -3.27
N HIS A 24 -31.08 38.91 -2.70
CA HIS A 24 -31.21 37.54 -3.20
C HIS A 24 -31.85 37.48 -4.60
N LEU A 25 -32.88 38.30 -4.85
CA LEU A 25 -33.50 38.39 -6.18
C LEU A 25 -32.54 38.99 -7.21
N LEU A 26 -31.73 39.98 -6.83
CA LEU A 26 -30.73 40.59 -7.70
C LEU A 26 -29.61 39.60 -8.04
N LEU A 27 -29.15 38.80 -7.06
CA LEU A 27 -28.19 37.73 -7.28
C LEU A 27 -28.73 36.64 -8.21
N ALA A 28 -30.00 36.25 -8.04
CA ALA A 28 -30.66 35.29 -8.92
C ALA A 28 -30.80 35.84 -10.35
N PHE A 29 -31.17 37.11 -10.50
CA PHE A 29 -31.29 37.78 -11.79
C PHE A 29 -29.93 37.87 -12.51
N VAL A 30 -28.86 38.23 -11.80
CA VAL A 30 -27.50 38.24 -12.36
C VAL A 30 -27.08 36.83 -12.77
N SER A 31 -27.37 35.82 -11.96
CA SER A 31 -27.04 34.41 -12.27
C SER A 31 -27.80 33.88 -13.49
N LEU A 32 -29.03 34.36 -13.72
CA LEU A 32 -29.86 34.02 -14.89
C LEU A 32 -29.51 34.84 -16.13
N SER A 33 -28.88 36.01 -15.96
CA SER A 33 -28.48 36.91 -17.05
C SER A 33 -27.12 36.57 -17.66
N ILE A 34 -26.37 35.63 -17.09
CA ILE A 34 -25.14 35.11 -17.69
C ILE A 34 -25.55 34.19 -18.86
N PRO A 35 -25.23 34.54 -20.12
CA PRO A 35 -25.50 33.67 -21.25
C PRO A 35 -24.72 32.37 -21.06
N ARG A 36 -25.43 31.24 -20.93
CA ARG A 36 -24.79 29.93 -21.04
C ARG A 36 -24.36 29.77 -22.50
N LEU A 37 -23.05 29.79 -22.75
CA LEU A 37 -22.50 29.39 -24.04
C LEU A 37 -23.01 27.95 -24.35
N PRO A 38 -23.45 27.65 -25.57
CA PRO A 38 -23.77 26.28 -25.96
C PRO A 38 -22.50 25.45 -25.80
N CYS A 39 -22.52 24.45 -24.91
CA CYS A 39 -21.51 23.41 -24.92
C CYS A 39 -21.82 22.50 -26.10
N ASP A 40 -20.92 22.48 -27.08
CA ASP A 40 -20.96 21.49 -28.15
C ASP A 40 -21.05 20.08 -27.56
N SER A 41 -21.92 19.26 -28.16
CA SER A 41 -22.15 17.88 -27.76
C SER A 41 -20.86 17.06 -27.94
N PRO A 42 -20.48 16.19 -26.99
CA PRO A 42 -19.34 15.30 -27.21
C PRO A 42 -19.70 14.29 -28.32
N LEU A 43 -18.88 14.28 -29.38
CA LEU A 43 -18.90 13.25 -30.43
C LEU A 43 -18.69 11.86 -29.81
N PRO A 44 -19.33 10.80 -30.36
CA PRO A 44 -19.23 9.45 -29.84
C PRO A 44 -17.81 8.88 -29.99
N PRO A 45 -17.43 7.84 -29.21
CA PRO A 45 -16.06 7.36 -29.13
C PRO A 45 -15.60 6.75 -30.46
N GLY A 46 -14.78 7.48 -31.21
CA GLY A 46 -14.06 6.97 -32.35
C GLY A 46 -12.88 6.11 -31.91
N THR A 47 -13.07 4.80 -31.80
CA THR A 47 -11.99 3.82 -31.88
C THR A 47 -11.27 3.97 -33.22
N ARG A 48 -10.16 4.75 -33.30
CA ARG A 48 -9.12 4.63 -34.36
C ARG A 48 -7.86 5.49 -34.23
N ALA A 49 -7.58 6.19 -33.12
CA ALA A 49 -6.41 7.09 -33.05
C ALA A 49 -5.13 6.51 -32.39
N PHE A 50 -5.12 5.26 -31.89
CA PHE A 50 -3.96 4.70 -31.19
C PHE A 50 -3.32 3.45 -31.85
N ARG A 51 -3.55 3.23 -33.14
CA ARG A 51 -2.98 2.06 -33.87
C ARG A 51 -1.93 2.38 -34.93
N ASP A 52 -1.64 3.66 -35.18
CA ASP A 52 -0.73 4.07 -36.27
C ASP A 52 0.63 4.62 -35.81
N LEU A 53 0.91 4.63 -34.49
CA LEU A 53 2.26 4.92 -33.96
C LEU A 53 3.10 3.69 -33.63
N ALA A 54 2.55 2.48 -33.80
CA ALA A 54 3.26 1.21 -33.55
C ALA A 54 3.82 0.55 -34.83
N ARG A 55 3.83 1.24 -35.98
CA ARG A 55 4.20 0.64 -37.28
C ARG A 55 5.41 1.25 -37.99
N PHE A 56 6.20 2.09 -37.32
CA PHE A 56 7.50 2.53 -37.84
C PHE A 56 8.61 2.17 -36.85
N ASN A 57 9.16 0.97 -37.05
CA ASN A 57 10.59 0.64 -36.88
C ASN A 57 10.77 -0.88 -36.79
N HIS A 58 10.65 -1.57 -37.93
CA HIS A 58 11.36 -2.82 -38.17
C HIS A 58 11.71 -2.88 -39.66
N THR A 59 12.77 -2.16 -40.02
CA THR A 59 13.53 -2.41 -41.25
C THR A 59 14.98 -2.54 -40.83
N SER A 60 15.40 -3.78 -40.63
CA SER A 60 16.80 -4.18 -40.71
C SER A 60 16.86 -5.48 -41.48
N GLU A 61 17.26 -5.39 -42.74
CA GLU A 61 17.80 -6.49 -43.53
C GLU A 61 18.97 -7.14 -42.75
N SER A 62 18.99 -8.47 -42.66
CA SER A 62 20.21 -9.26 -42.85
C SER A 62 19.91 -10.76 -42.92
N ILE A 63 19.95 -11.27 -44.15
CA ILE A 63 20.66 -12.48 -44.59
C ILE A 63 20.36 -13.81 -43.87
N ASN A 64 19.57 -14.64 -44.56
CA ASN A 64 19.45 -16.08 -44.34
C ASN A 64 20.75 -16.82 -44.66
N SER A 65 21.24 -17.64 -43.72
CA SER A 65 21.96 -18.86 -44.07
C SER A 65 21.55 -19.98 -43.11
N LEU A 66 20.94 -21.00 -43.69
CA LEU A 66 20.40 -22.20 -43.05
C LEU A 66 21.47 -23.30 -43.17
N ALA A 67 21.88 -23.90 -42.05
CA ALA A 67 22.69 -25.11 -42.04
C ALA A 67 22.00 -26.17 -41.17
N GLU A 68 21.59 -27.26 -41.82
CA GLU A 68 21.07 -28.49 -41.22
C GLU A 68 22.11 -29.22 -40.35
N PRO A 69 21.69 -30.02 -39.36
CA PRO A 69 22.54 -31.03 -38.72
C PRO A 69 22.43 -32.41 -39.42
N PRO A 70 23.51 -33.22 -39.47
CA PRO A 70 23.49 -34.52 -40.13
C PRO A 70 23.02 -35.67 -39.21
N PRO A 71 22.65 -36.84 -39.80
CA PRO A 71 22.06 -37.97 -39.09
C PRO A 71 23.11 -38.94 -38.50
N GLY A 72 22.68 -39.71 -37.51
CA GLY A 72 23.50 -40.68 -36.80
C GLY A 72 23.77 -41.99 -37.55
N VAL A 73 24.77 -42.73 -37.05
CA VAL A 73 24.99 -44.16 -37.26
C VAL A 73 25.63 -44.70 -35.98
N LEU A 74 25.04 -45.75 -35.39
CA LEU A 74 25.71 -46.99 -34.99
C LEU A 74 24.67 -47.99 -34.46
N GLU A 75 24.56 -49.10 -35.18
CA GLU A 75 23.86 -50.33 -34.80
C GLU A 75 24.50 -50.99 -33.56
N GLY A 76 23.69 -51.78 -32.85
CA GLY A 76 24.14 -52.65 -31.77
C GLY A 76 23.00 -53.53 -31.25
N ASP A 77 22.85 -54.67 -31.91
CA ASP A 77 21.89 -55.77 -31.73
C ASP A 77 21.85 -56.36 -30.30
N ALA A 78 20.65 -56.80 -29.86
CA ALA A 78 20.37 -58.10 -29.21
C ALA A 78 19.15 -58.10 -28.25
N ARG A 79 18.09 -58.82 -28.65
CA ARG A 79 17.23 -59.79 -27.91
C ARG A 79 17.02 -59.57 -26.39
N GLY A 80 15.82 -59.61 -25.81
CA GLY A 80 14.48 -59.94 -26.27
C GLY A 80 13.55 -60.16 -25.07
N HIS A 81 12.26 -59.84 -25.19
CA HIS A 81 11.20 -60.36 -24.31
C HIS A 81 9.81 -60.23 -24.98
N ARG A 82 9.28 -61.36 -25.46
CA ARG A 82 7.85 -61.72 -25.41
C ARG A 82 7.64 -62.27 -23.98
N GLU A 83 6.55 -62.09 -23.26
CA GLU A 83 5.15 -62.19 -23.69
C GLU A 83 4.21 -61.56 -22.64
N THR A 84 3.10 -61.06 -23.14
CA THR A 84 1.88 -60.54 -22.49
C THR A 84 1.12 -61.60 -21.69
N VAL A 85 0.53 -61.21 -20.54
CA VAL A 85 -0.80 -61.69 -20.13
C VAL A 85 -1.59 -60.57 -19.46
N VAL A 86 -2.80 -60.40 -19.97
CA VAL A 86 -3.88 -59.46 -19.64
C VAL A 86 -4.65 -59.95 -18.41
N ASP A 87 -5.06 -59.05 -17.52
CA ASP A 87 -6.32 -59.25 -16.80
C ASP A 87 -7.01 -57.92 -16.42
N LYS A 88 -8.34 -58.04 -16.39
CA LYS A 88 -9.39 -57.05 -16.65
C LYS A 88 -9.67 -56.00 -15.56
N GLU A 89 -10.19 -54.86 -16.04
CA GLU A 89 -10.76 -53.72 -15.33
C GLU A 89 -12.00 -54.05 -14.45
N LEU A 90 -12.18 -53.23 -13.41
CA LEU A 90 -13.46 -52.80 -12.82
C LEU A 90 -13.37 -51.27 -12.56
N PRO A 91 -14.42 -50.46 -12.87
CA PRO A 91 -14.27 -49.01 -12.93
C PRO A 91 -14.58 -48.34 -11.58
N ALA A 92 -13.64 -47.55 -11.06
CA ALA A 92 -13.88 -46.58 -10.00
C ALA A 92 -13.83 -45.17 -10.58
N ARG A 93 -14.93 -44.42 -10.40
CA ARG A 93 -15.05 -42.99 -10.73
C ARG A 93 -13.88 -42.22 -10.09
N GLY A 94 -12.95 -41.77 -10.92
CA GLY A 94 -11.77 -41.00 -10.51
C GLY A 94 -11.47 -39.85 -11.46
N GLY A 95 -12.25 -38.78 -11.39
CA GLY A 95 -11.84 -37.45 -11.84
C GLY A 95 -12.23 -36.51 -10.70
N THR A 96 -11.29 -35.96 -9.92
CA THR A 96 -10.79 -34.58 -10.15
C THR A 96 -9.60 -34.35 -9.21
N THR A 97 -8.42 -34.91 -9.49
CA THR A 97 -7.19 -34.65 -8.69
C THR A 97 -6.01 -34.18 -9.53
N VAL A 98 -6.08 -34.31 -10.86
CA VAL A 98 -5.00 -33.90 -11.77
C VAL A 98 -4.94 -32.37 -11.94
N GLY A 99 -6.10 -31.69 -11.99
CA GLY A 99 -6.16 -30.24 -12.20
C GLY A 99 -5.62 -29.39 -11.05
N MET A 100 -5.74 -29.85 -9.80
CA MET A 100 -5.31 -29.08 -8.62
C MET A 100 -3.78 -29.12 -8.43
N ARG A 101 -3.14 -30.25 -8.79
CA ARG A 101 -1.67 -30.38 -8.79
C ARG A 101 -1.01 -29.63 -9.95
N GLN A 102 -1.62 -29.64 -11.14
CA GLN A 102 -1.11 -28.90 -12.29
C GLN A 102 -1.19 -27.37 -12.07
N HIS A 103 -2.27 -26.88 -11.45
CA HIS A 103 -2.42 -25.45 -11.18
C HIS A 103 -1.40 -24.93 -10.16
N GLY A 104 -1.05 -25.73 -9.15
CA GLY A 104 0.01 -25.41 -8.18
C GLY A 104 1.42 -25.47 -8.78
N ALA A 105 1.71 -26.45 -9.64
CA ALA A 105 2.99 -26.56 -10.34
C ALA A 105 3.23 -25.37 -11.28
N ASN A 106 2.23 -25.01 -12.10
CA ASN A 106 2.32 -23.87 -13.01
C ASN A 106 2.48 -22.53 -12.27
N GLN A 107 1.92 -22.41 -11.05
CA GLN A 107 2.05 -21.20 -10.25
C GLN A 107 3.44 -21.08 -9.62
N ALA A 108 4.01 -22.20 -9.15
CA ALA A 108 5.38 -22.23 -8.64
C ALA A 108 6.41 -21.90 -9.72
N GLU A 109 6.28 -22.50 -10.92
CA GLU A 109 7.17 -22.22 -12.06
C GLU A 109 7.09 -20.74 -12.49
N ARG A 110 5.88 -20.18 -12.52
CA ARG A 110 5.69 -18.76 -12.83
C ARG A 110 6.34 -17.85 -11.78
N LEU A 111 6.18 -18.19 -10.50
CA LEU A 111 6.80 -17.44 -9.40
C LEU A 111 8.33 -17.46 -9.51
N GLU A 112 8.91 -18.63 -9.80
CA GLU A 112 10.35 -18.79 -9.98
C GLU A 112 10.86 -17.94 -11.16
N SER A 113 10.16 -18.00 -12.30
CA SER A 113 10.45 -17.13 -13.46
C SER A 113 10.40 -15.64 -13.08
N ASP A 114 9.40 -15.21 -12.32
CA ASP A 114 9.26 -13.80 -11.94
C ASP A 114 10.32 -13.36 -10.92
N LEU A 115 10.76 -14.25 -10.03
CA LEU A 115 11.91 -14.02 -9.13
C LEU A 115 13.22 -13.91 -9.92
N LEU A 116 13.43 -14.73 -10.94
CA LEU A 116 14.59 -14.63 -11.82
C LEU A 116 14.62 -13.31 -12.60
N LYS A 117 13.46 -12.82 -13.07
CA LYS A 117 13.36 -11.49 -13.70
C LYS A 117 13.69 -10.37 -12.71
N LEU A 118 13.18 -10.47 -11.48
CA LEU A 118 13.46 -9.47 -10.45
C LEU A 118 14.94 -9.44 -10.08
N LYS A 119 15.56 -10.63 -9.99
CA LYS A 119 17.01 -10.75 -9.81
C LYS A 119 17.77 -10.12 -10.97
N ALA A 120 17.43 -10.46 -12.21
CA ALA A 120 18.06 -9.88 -13.40
C ALA A 120 17.91 -8.35 -13.47
N LEU A 121 16.78 -7.80 -13.01
CA LEU A 121 16.57 -6.36 -12.91
C LEU A 121 17.58 -5.72 -11.95
N PHE A 122 17.71 -6.27 -10.74
CA PHE A 122 18.62 -5.70 -9.73
C PHE A 122 20.10 -6.00 -10.00
N ASP A 123 20.42 -7.03 -10.77
CA ASP A 123 21.78 -7.29 -11.26
C ASP A 123 22.16 -6.39 -12.45
N HIS A 124 21.18 -5.69 -13.07
CA HIS A 124 21.43 -4.83 -14.23
C HIS A 124 22.34 -3.64 -13.87
N PRO A 125 23.30 -3.24 -14.74
CA PRO A 125 24.24 -2.16 -14.45
C PRO A 125 23.61 -0.82 -14.04
N LEU A 126 22.42 -0.51 -14.57
CA LEU A 126 21.68 0.71 -14.21
C LEU A 126 21.28 0.77 -12.72
N TYR A 127 21.12 -0.38 -12.04
CA TYR A 127 20.82 -0.43 -10.61
C TYR A 127 22.09 -0.46 -9.74
N ASN A 128 23.24 -0.79 -10.33
CA ASN A 128 24.53 -0.93 -9.66
C ASN A 128 25.54 0.17 -10.05
N MET A 129 25.04 1.34 -10.44
CA MET A 129 25.90 2.49 -10.75
C MET A 129 26.73 2.89 -9.52
N PRO A 130 28.03 3.20 -9.68
CA PRO A 130 28.87 3.64 -8.58
C PRO A 130 28.30 4.89 -7.92
N LYS A 131 28.10 4.84 -6.59
CA LYS A 131 27.65 5.98 -5.80
C LYS A 131 28.85 6.72 -5.21
N PRO A 132 28.88 8.06 -5.23
CA PRO A 132 29.89 8.82 -4.51
C PRO A 132 29.77 8.57 -3.00
N SER A 133 30.86 8.78 -2.26
CA SER A 133 30.81 8.76 -0.79
C SER A 133 29.85 9.83 -0.29
N ILE A 134 29.06 9.48 0.73
CA ILE A 134 28.02 10.35 1.27
C ILE A 134 28.68 11.31 2.28
N PRO A 135 28.64 12.64 2.06
CA PRO A 135 29.15 13.60 3.03
C PRO A 135 28.43 13.49 4.37
N GLU A 136 29.09 13.86 5.47
CA GLU A 136 28.45 13.80 6.80
C GLU A 136 27.16 14.66 6.88
N ASP A 137 27.13 15.79 6.18
CA ASP A 137 26.00 16.73 6.10
C ASP A 137 24.79 16.20 5.34
N ASP A 138 24.95 15.09 4.62
CA ASP A 138 23.86 14.47 3.88
C ASP A 138 23.14 13.37 4.68
N TRP A 139 23.59 13.04 5.89
CA TRP A 139 22.88 12.12 6.78
C TRP A 139 21.80 12.86 7.58
N LEU A 140 20.57 12.33 7.59
CA LEU A 140 19.44 12.97 8.26
C LEU A 140 19.62 13.00 9.79
N LEU A 141 20.07 11.88 10.36
CA LEU A 141 20.29 11.71 11.79
C LEU A 141 21.75 11.39 12.07
N ARG A 142 22.28 11.92 13.18
CA ARG A 142 23.63 11.64 13.64
C ARG A 142 23.63 11.13 15.07
N VAL A 143 24.33 10.02 15.30
CA VAL A 143 24.60 9.55 16.65
C VAL A 143 25.72 10.41 17.22
N LYS A 144 25.40 11.27 18.19
CA LYS A 144 26.44 12.01 18.92
C LYS A 144 27.10 11.05 19.92
N PRO A 145 28.41 10.81 19.86
CA PRO A 145 29.11 10.14 20.95
C PRO A 145 28.92 10.97 22.22
N LYS A 146 28.56 10.30 23.33
CA LYS A 146 28.04 10.88 24.57
C LYS A 146 28.64 12.27 24.90
N GLY A 147 27.85 13.31 24.68
CA GLY A 147 28.18 14.69 25.01
C GLY A 147 26.94 15.58 24.94
N LYS A 148 26.42 15.91 26.12
CA LYS A 148 25.20 16.70 26.42
C LYS A 148 23.89 15.93 26.24
N GLN A 149 23.32 15.51 27.38
CA GLN A 149 21.90 15.17 27.49
C GLN A 149 21.11 16.38 27.00
N SER A 150 20.54 16.28 25.80
CA SER A 150 19.60 17.26 25.29
C SER A 150 18.26 17.01 25.96
N GLU A 151 17.66 18.09 26.45
CA GLU A 151 16.37 18.14 27.11
C GLU A 151 15.29 17.34 26.37
N ARG A 152 14.46 16.68 27.17
CA ARG A 152 13.27 15.90 26.80
C ARG A 152 12.61 16.43 25.52
N SER A 153 12.71 15.64 24.45
CA SER A 153 11.88 15.81 23.25
C SER A 153 10.40 15.80 23.67
N SER A 154 9.70 16.87 23.33
CA SER A 154 8.33 17.19 23.71
C SER A 154 7.26 16.45 22.90
N LEU A 155 7.63 15.43 22.13
CA LEU A 155 6.69 14.53 21.45
C LEU A 155 6.46 13.27 22.28
N MET A 156 5.96 13.48 23.51
CA MET A 156 5.52 12.41 24.41
C MET A 156 4.15 11.89 23.95
N TRP A 157 4.11 11.12 22.86
CA TRP A 157 3.06 10.12 22.65
C TRP A 157 3.52 8.82 23.31
N VAL A 158 3.71 8.89 24.63
CA VAL A 158 3.97 7.70 25.44
C VAL A 158 2.60 7.11 25.75
N SER A 159 2.33 5.93 25.20
CA SER A 159 1.28 5.05 25.68
C SER A 159 1.29 5.06 27.20
N ALA A 160 0.12 5.17 27.84
CA ALA A 160 0.01 5.43 29.28
C ALA A 160 0.63 4.33 30.19
N SER A 161 1.12 3.22 29.59
CA SER A 161 1.80 2.12 30.25
C SER A 161 3.15 1.81 29.58
N GLN A 162 4.15 1.53 30.42
CA GLN A 162 5.45 0.94 30.02
C GLN A 162 5.34 -0.58 29.80
N GLU A 163 4.15 -1.16 30.03
CA GLU A 163 3.90 -2.58 30.01
C GLU A 163 4.01 -3.14 28.59
N GLY A 164 4.84 -4.19 28.42
CA GLY A 164 5.07 -4.84 27.13
C GLY A 164 6.22 -4.28 26.28
N TYR A 165 6.90 -3.22 26.74
CA TYR A 165 8.13 -2.74 26.10
C TYR A 165 9.37 -3.42 26.66
N ASP A 166 10.35 -3.65 25.79
CA ASP A 166 11.63 -4.27 26.16
C ASP A 166 12.52 -3.26 26.90
N ASP A 167 13.35 -3.74 27.84
CA ASP A 167 14.28 -2.85 28.54
C ASP A 167 15.36 -2.32 27.57
N VAL A 168 15.59 -1.01 27.62
CA VAL A 168 16.35 -0.30 26.61
C VAL A 168 17.83 -0.27 26.97
N GLN A 169 18.60 -1.23 26.44
CA GLN A 169 20.06 -1.16 26.43
C GLN A 169 20.61 -0.84 25.03
N TRP A 170 20.33 0.36 24.53
CA TRP A 170 20.94 0.84 23.28
C TRP A 170 22.41 1.17 23.52
N ASN A 171 23.30 0.27 23.12
CA ASN A 171 24.73 0.51 23.15
C ASN A 171 25.17 1.33 21.91
N SER A 172 26.42 1.79 21.89
CA SER A 172 26.96 2.62 20.80
C SER A 172 27.24 1.85 19.50
N SER A 173 27.07 0.52 19.47
CA SER A 173 27.24 -0.28 18.25
C SER A 173 25.94 -0.29 17.44
N SER A 174 26.05 0.10 16.18
CA SER A 174 24.95 0.13 15.20
C SER A 174 24.30 -1.24 14.97
N GLU A 175 25.05 -2.33 15.16
CA GLU A 175 24.55 -3.70 14.97
C GLU A 175 23.59 -4.18 16.07
N SER A 176 23.57 -3.49 17.23
CA SER A 176 22.63 -3.80 18.31
C SER A 176 21.28 -3.09 18.19
N HIS A 177 21.16 -2.16 17.24
CA HIS A 177 19.96 -1.32 17.10
C HIS A 177 18.82 -2.10 16.46
N PRO A 178 17.57 -1.81 16.86
CA PRO A 178 16.41 -2.46 16.27
C PRO A 178 16.29 -2.05 14.79
N PRO A 179 15.75 -2.91 13.93
CA PRO A 179 15.63 -2.65 12.50
C PRO A 179 15.05 -1.27 12.13
N TRP A 180 14.05 -0.79 12.86
CA TRP A 180 13.46 0.53 12.61
C TRP A 180 14.42 1.69 12.88
N LEU A 181 15.30 1.56 13.88
CA LEU A 181 16.28 2.59 14.23
C LEU A 181 17.42 2.61 13.22
N ARG A 182 17.90 1.42 12.81
CA ARG A 182 18.89 1.29 11.73
C ARG A 182 18.38 1.92 10.44
N PHE A 183 17.10 1.73 10.11
CA PHE A 183 16.46 2.39 8.98
C PHE A 183 16.48 3.92 9.12
N HIS A 184 16.07 4.49 10.25
CA HIS A 184 16.12 5.94 10.45
C HIS A 184 17.54 6.52 10.38
N LEU A 185 18.53 5.82 10.93
CA LEU A 185 19.94 6.22 10.85
C LEU A 185 20.51 6.08 9.42
N GLY A 186 19.91 5.22 8.59
CA GLY A 186 20.26 4.99 7.20
C GLY A 186 19.77 6.07 6.22
N ILE A 187 18.89 6.98 6.66
CA ILE A 187 18.28 7.98 5.77
C ILE A 187 19.31 9.05 5.40
N THR A 188 19.40 9.32 4.09
CA THR A 188 20.30 10.34 3.53
C THR A 188 19.52 11.37 2.71
N ARG A 189 20.19 12.43 2.27
CA ARG A 189 19.64 13.44 1.35
C ARG A 189 19.04 12.83 0.08
N TRP A 190 19.60 11.71 -0.40
CA TRP A 190 19.34 11.21 -1.75
C TRP A 190 18.36 10.04 -1.79
N GLU A 191 18.30 9.23 -0.73
CA GLU A 191 17.45 8.06 -0.66
C GLU A 191 17.03 7.74 0.77
N LEU A 192 15.84 7.17 0.90
CA LEU A 192 15.26 6.78 2.19
C LEU A 192 15.89 5.49 2.74
N TYR A 193 16.38 4.62 1.85
CA TYR A 193 17.10 3.39 2.16
C TYR A 193 18.03 3.03 0.99
N SER A 194 19.10 2.28 1.25
CA SER A 194 20.03 1.85 0.21
C SER A 194 19.43 0.77 -0.70
N HIS A 195 19.91 0.70 -1.94
CA HIS A 195 19.52 -0.36 -2.87
C HIS A 195 19.81 -1.77 -2.31
N HIS A 196 20.99 -1.93 -1.72
CA HIS A 196 21.48 -3.16 -1.09
C HIS A 196 21.51 -3.00 0.44
N ASP A 197 20.38 -2.59 1.02
CA ASP A 197 20.26 -2.45 2.47
C ASP A 197 20.02 -3.81 3.15
N PRO A 198 20.99 -4.36 3.92
CA PRO A 198 20.81 -5.64 4.63
C PRO A 198 19.76 -5.55 5.73
N ASN A 199 19.39 -4.34 6.18
CA ASN A 199 18.38 -4.14 7.22
C ASN A 199 16.94 -4.20 6.68
N MET A 200 16.74 -4.11 5.36
CA MET A 200 15.41 -4.02 4.76
C MET A 200 14.56 -5.27 5.05
N GLU A 201 15.14 -6.47 4.92
CA GLU A 201 14.43 -7.73 5.19
C GLU A 201 14.07 -7.87 6.66
N LEU A 202 14.99 -7.52 7.56
CA LEU A 202 14.73 -7.54 9.01
C LEU A 202 13.63 -6.56 9.39
N LEU A 203 13.61 -5.37 8.80
CA LEU A 203 12.59 -4.36 9.07
C LEU A 203 11.20 -4.80 8.57
N THR A 204 11.10 -5.30 7.35
CA THR A 204 9.81 -5.75 6.80
C THR A 204 9.28 -6.96 7.55
N GLN A 205 10.14 -7.92 7.91
CA GLN A 205 9.79 -9.06 8.74
C GLN A 205 9.33 -8.62 10.12
N GLN A 206 10.02 -7.65 10.74
CA GLN A 206 9.64 -7.10 12.03
C GLN A 206 8.22 -6.53 11.99
N ILE A 207 7.90 -5.67 11.03
CA ILE A 207 6.57 -5.05 10.93
C ILE A 207 5.48 -6.12 10.66
N ALA A 208 5.80 -7.12 9.85
CA ALA A 208 4.86 -8.17 9.47
C ALA A 208 4.54 -9.14 10.61
N THR A 209 5.47 -9.39 11.54
CA THR A 209 5.37 -10.51 12.49
C THR A 209 5.47 -10.12 13.96
N GLN A 210 6.10 -9.00 14.29
CA GLN A 210 6.35 -8.66 15.69
C GLN A 210 5.04 -8.37 16.42
N ARG A 211 4.92 -8.85 17.67
CA ARG A 211 3.75 -8.61 18.51
C ARG A 211 3.45 -7.11 18.62
N ILE A 212 2.19 -6.72 18.49
CA ILE A 212 1.72 -5.35 18.73
C ILE A 212 1.45 -5.19 20.23
N VAL A 213 1.97 -4.11 20.83
CA VAL A 213 1.80 -3.82 22.27
C VAL A 213 0.90 -2.63 22.54
N SER A 214 0.70 -1.77 21.54
CA SER A 214 -0.27 -0.68 21.61
C SER A 214 -0.81 -0.35 20.23
N ALA A 215 -2.09 0.01 20.16
CA ALA A 215 -2.74 0.49 18.95
C ALA A 215 -3.61 1.71 19.30
N VAL A 216 -3.38 2.85 18.64
CA VAL A 216 -4.13 4.09 18.90
C VAL A 216 -4.58 4.75 17.61
N GLN A 217 -5.71 5.45 17.62
CA GLN A 217 -6.21 6.14 16.43
C GLN A 217 -5.38 7.40 16.17
N LYS A 218 -4.90 7.57 14.93
CA LYS A 218 -4.22 8.80 14.53
C LYS A 218 -5.22 9.96 14.45
N SER A 219 -5.00 11.03 15.19
CA SER A 219 -5.83 12.23 15.14
C SER A 219 -5.66 13.04 13.84
N GLY A 220 -6.72 13.73 13.43
CA GLY A 220 -6.69 14.72 12.35
C GLY A 220 -6.66 14.15 10.93
N GLY A 221 -6.99 12.87 10.74
CA GLY A 221 -7.13 12.26 9.41
C GLY A 221 -8.58 12.29 8.90
N THR A 222 -8.74 12.20 7.58
CA THR A 222 -10.04 11.99 6.89
C THR A 222 -10.50 10.53 6.94
N GLN A 223 -9.56 9.62 7.15
CA GLN A 223 -9.76 8.18 7.07
C GLN A 223 -9.13 7.49 8.28
N LEU A 224 -9.70 6.36 8.70
CA LEU A 224 -9.16 5.56 9.80
C LEU A 224 -7.73 5.11 9.51
N LYS A 225 -6.82 5.49 10.42
CA LYS A 225 -5.43 5.07 10.46
C LYS A 225 -5.07 4.83 11.91
N LEU A 226 -4.41 3.71 12.19
CA LEU A 226 -3.94 3.39 13.53
C LEU A 226 -2.41 3.54 13.58
N VAL A 227 -1.90 3.99 14.71
CA VAL A 227 -0.46 3.89 15.02
C VAL A 227 -0.30 2.63 15.88
N MET A 228 0.46 1.68 15.37
CA MET A 228 0.81 0.43 16.06
C MET A 228 2.21 0.55 16.64
N SER A 229 2.38 0.21 17.91
CA SER A 229 3.67 0.17 18.60
C SER A 229 4.11 -1.26 18.85
N PHE A 230 5.42 -1.49 18.78
CA PHE A 230 6.08 -2.77 19.02
C PHE A 230 6.93 -2.74 20.30
N PRO A 231 7.28 -3.89 20.90
CA PRO A 231 8.06 -3.98 22.15
C PRO A 231 9.38 -3.21 22.12
N ASN A 232 10.02 -3.14 20.94
CA ASN A 232 11.29 -2.43 20.73
C ASN A 232 11.12 -0.93 20.45
N TYR A 233 9.99 -0.34 20.86
CA TYR A 233 9.61 1.06 20.63
C TYR A 233 9.42 1.48 19.18
N GLY A 234 9.55 0.54 18.22
CA GLY A 234 9.22 0.78 16.83
C GLY A 234 7.73 1.09 16.68
N GLN A 235 7.40 1.90 15.69
CA GLN A 235 6.01 2.22 15.35
C GLN A 235 5.76 2.04 13.86
N ALA A 236 4.54 1.64 13.50
CA ALA A 236 4.06 1.56 12.13
C ALA A 236 2.68 2.19 11.99
N LEU A 237 2.44 2.80 10.82
CA LEU A 237 1.11 3.29 10.46
C LEU A 237 0.32 2.16 9.81
N PHE A 238 -0.82 1.82 10.40
CA PHE A 238 -1.71 0.77 9.91
C PHE A 238 -2.89 1.38 9.16
N LYS A 239 -3.08 0.95 7.91
CA LYS A 239 -4.27 1.22 7.11
C LYS A 239 -5.06 -0.08 6.93
N PRO A 240 -6.31 -0.14 7.40
CA PRO A 240 -7.10 -1.36 7.29
C PRO A 240 -7.57 -1.62 5.85
N MET A 241 -8.04 -2.84 5.63
CA MET A 241 -8.80 -3.16 4.41
C MET A 241 -10.14 -2.42 4.42
N LYS A 242 -10.43 -1.72 3.31
CA LYS A 242 -11.69 -0.98 3.10
C LYS A 242 -12.51 -1.47 1.91
N GLN A 243 -11.86 -2.10 0.94
CA GLN A 243 -12.45 -2.55 -0.31
C GLN A 243 -11.85 -3.91 -0.69
N GLU A 244 -12.62 -4.70 -1.44
CA GLU A 244 -12.16 -5.98 -1.97
C GLU A 244 -11.06 -5.81 -3.02
N ARG A 245 -10.37 -6.90 -3.35
CA ARG A 245 -9.25 -6.86 -4.31
C ARG A 245 -9.70 -6.59 -5.75
N ASP A 246 -10.87 -7.10 -6.10
CA ASP A 246 -11.50 -7.00 -7.42
C ASP A 246 -12.46 -5.79 -7.54
N GLU A 247 -12.67 -5.05 -6.45
CA GLU A 247 -13.55 -3.90 -6.44
C GLU A 247 -12.86 -2.65 -7.03
N GLU A 248 -13.43 -2.08 -8.09
CA GLU A 248 -12.98 -0.82 -8.67
C GLU A 248 -13.68 0.38 -8.03
N THR A 249 -12.99 1.52 -7.99
CA THR A 249 -13.58 2.77 -7.53
C THR A 249 -14.69 3.19 -8.50
N ASN A 250 -15.86 3.53 -7.98
CA ASN A 250 -17.00 3.95 -8.80
C ASN A 250 -16.62 5.20 -9.62
N TYR A 251 -16.85 5.17 -10.93
CA TYR A 251 -16.50 6.25 -11.84
C TYR A 251 -17.21 7.58 -11.55
N ASN A 252 -18.33 7.56 -10.81
CA ASN A 252 -19.03 8.78 -10.36
C ASN A 252 -18.43 9.40 -9.10
N LEU A 253 -17.44 8.74 -8.49
CA LEU A 253 -16.80 9.19 -7.26
C LEU A 253 -15.67 10.18 -7.60
N TYR A 254 -15.67 11.35 -6.94
CA TYR A 254 -14.54 12.28 -7.04
C TYR A 254 -13.30 11.71 -6.35
N TYR A 255 -12.11 12.11 -6.82
CA TYR A 255 -10.82 11.63 -6.29
C TYR A 255 -10.64 11.83 -4.78
N PHE A 256 -11.24 12.87 -4.18
CA PHE A 256 -11.14 13.14 -2.74
C PHE A 256 -12.08 12.26 -1.90
N SER A 257 -13.04 11.59 -2.53
CA SER A 257 -13.96 10.65 -1.90
C SER A 257 -13.49 9.20 -2.03
N ASP A 258 -12.40 8.95 -2.78
CA ASP A 258 -11.84 7.62 -2.96
C ASP A 258 -11.25 7.06 -1.65
N PHE A 259 -11.27 5.75 -1.51
CA PHE A 259 -10.78 5.09 -0.31
C PHE A 259 -9.27 4.90 -0.36
N GLU A 260 -8.60 5.17 0.76
CA GLU A 260 -7.21 4.74 0.93
C GLU A 260 -7.17 3.22 1.16
N ARG A 261 -6.53 2.49 0.27
CA ARG A 261 -6.43 1.03 0.29
C ARG A 261 -5.05 0.58 0.77
N HIS A 262 -5.00 -0.40 1.67
CA HIS A 262 -3.74 -1.04 2.08
C HIS A 262 -2.93 -1.60 0.88
N ASN A 263 -3.61 -2.15 -0.13
CA ASN A 263 -2.98 -2.67 -1.35
C ASN A 263 -2.14 -1.61 -2.07
N ALA A 264 -2.64 -0.36 -2.13
CA ALA A 264 -1.93 0.73 -2.80
C ALA A 264 -0.64 1.10 -2.05
N GLU A 265 -0.65 1.10 -0.72
CA GLU A 265 0.55 1.37 0.10
C GLU A 265 1.64 0.32 -0.14
N ILE A 266 1.26 -0.96 -0.09
CA ILE A 266 2.20 -2.07 -0.30
C ILE A 266 2.74 -2.04 -1.72
N ALA A 267 1.87 -1.90 -2.72
CA ALA A 267 2.26 -1.85 -4.12
C ALA A 267 3.15 -0.63 -4.42
N ALA A 268 2.84 0.54 -3.86
CA ALA A 268 3.64 1.76 -4.05
C ALA A 268 5.06 1.58 -3.51
N PHE A 269 5.24 0.95 -2.35
CA PHE A 269 6.57 0.64 -1.82
C PHE A 269 7.38 -0.24 -2.79
N HIS A 270 6.79 -1.35 -3.26
CA HIS A 270 7.50 -2.24 -4.18
C HIS A 270 7.75 -1.61 -5.55
N LEU A 271 6.79 -0.83 -6.09
CA LEU A 271 6.94 -0.12 -7.35
C LEU A 271 8.03 0.95 -7.26
N ASP A 272 8.05 1.76 -6.19
CA ASP A 272 9.09 2.76 -5.92
C ASP A 272 10.49 2.12 -5.84
N ARG A 273 10.58 0.93 -5.22
CA ARG A 273 11.83 0.15 -5.16
C ARG A 273 12.24 -0.38 -6.52
N ILE A 274 11.31 -0.95 -7.29
CA ILE A 274 11.55 -1.45 -8.65
C ILE A 274 11.99 -0.32 -9.57
N LEU A 275 11.39 0.87 -9.48
CA LEU A 275 11.78 2.04 -10.28
C LEU A 275 13.10 2.69 -9.81
N GLY A 276 13.66 2.23 -8.69
CA GLY A 276 14.91 2.75 -8.15
C GLY A 276 14.78 4.16 -7.55
N TYR A 277 13.58 4.57 -7.14
CA TYR A 277 13.35 5.88 -6.52
C TYR A 277 13.71 5.90 -5.04
N ARG A 278 13.32 4.87 -4.28
CA ARG A 278 13.65 4.69 -2.84
C ARG A 278 13.18 5.87 -1.99
N ARG A 279 11.93 6.30 -2.18
CA ARG A 279 11.29 7.45 -1.50
C ARG A 279 10.07 7.06 -0.66
N VAL A 280 9.54 5.86 -0.86
CA VAL A 280 8.37 5.37 -0.11
C VAL A 280 8.84 4.55 1.09
N PRO A 281 8.35 4.79 2.32
CA PRO A 281 8.73 3.99 3.47
C PRO A 281 8.33 2.51 3.30
N PRO A 282 9.07 1.57 3.90
CA PRO A 282 8.72 0.14 3.84
C PRO A 282 7.29 -0.13 4.32
N ALA A 283 6.52 -0.83 3.49
CA ALA A 283 5.13 -1.18 3.76
C ALA A 283 4.90 -2.66 3.49
N VAL A 284 4.23 -3.35 4.42
CA VAL A 284 3.97 -4.80 4.36
C VAL A 284 2.51 -5.10 4.66
N GLY A 285 2.02 -6.20 4.10
CA GLY A 285 0.72 -6.76 4.47
C GLY A 285 0.82 -7.58 5.76
N ARG A 286 -0.18 -7.48 6.63
CA ARG A 286 -0.29 -8.28 7.86
C ARG A 286 -1.76 -8.56 8.17
N LEU A 287 -2.04 -9.81 8.52
CA LEU A 287 -3.31 -10.19 9.15
C LEU A 287 -3.21 -9.88 10.65
N VAL A 288 -4.18 -9.11 11.15
CA VAL A 288 -4.19 -8.62 12.53
C VAL A 288 -5.48 -9.10 13.20
N ASP A 289 -5.35 -9.78 14.35
CA ASP A 289 -6.49 -10.12 15.19
C ASP A 289 -7.02 -8.85 15.85
N VAL A 290 -8.11 -8.30 15.33
CA VAL A 290 -8.64 -7.01 15.78
C VAL A 290 -9.06 -7.02 17.26
N VAL A 291 -9.43 -8.18 17.81
CA VAL A 291 -9.75 -8.27 19.23
C VAL A 291 -8.47 -8.22 20.05
N LYS A 292 -7.56 -9.18 19.82
CA LYS A 292 -6.37 -9.36 20.66
C LYS A 292 -5.29 -8.30 20.43
N GLU A 293 -5.13 -7.85 19.19
CA GLU A 293 -4.03 -6.97 18.77
C GLU A 293 -4.47 -5.51 18.56
N ILE A 294 -5.75 -5.18 18.79
CA ILE A 294 -6.23 -3.78 18.75
C ILE A 294 -7.14 -3.48 19.94
N LYS A 295 -8.31 -4.12 20.02
CA LYS A 295 -9.34 -3.80 21.02
C LYS A 295 -8.86 -4.00 22.45
N ASP A 296 -8.18 -5.12 22.73
CA ASP A 296 -7.80 -5.48 24.09
C ASP A 296 -6.53 -4.76 24.58
N ILE A 297 -5.74 -4.18 23.66
CA ILE A 297 -4.48 -3.48 23.97
C ILE A 297 -4.54 -1.95 23.77
N THR A 298 -5.65 -1.42 23.24
CA THR A 298 -5.76 0.02 23.00
C THR A 298 -5.98 0.79 24.29
N THR A 299 -5.17 1.83 24.51
CA THR A 299 -5.40 2.81 25.59
C THR A 299 -6.28 3.98 25.11
N ASP A 300 -6.62 4.03 23.83
CA ASP A 300 -7.43 5.10 23.24
C ASP A 300 -8.91 4.86 23.52
N ARG A 301 -9.46 5.64 24.45
CA ARG A 301 -10.88 5.55 24.84
C ARG A 301 -11.84 5.86 23.71
N LYS A 302 -11.45 6.66 22.70
CA LYS A 302 -12.31 6.94 21.54
C LYS A 302 -12.39 5.70 20.67
N LEU A 303 -11.24 5.14 20.31
CA LEU A 303 -11.15 3.90 19.54
C LEU A 303 -11.85 2.74 20.25
N ALA A 304 -11.60 2.55 21.55
CA ALA A 304 -12.20 1.47 22.35
C ALA A 304 -13.74 1.48 22.33
N LYS A 305 -14.37 2.67 22.27
CA LYS A 305 -15.83 2.82 22.24
C LYS A 305 -16.46 2.50 20.89
N THR A 306 -15.66 2.41 19.83
CA THR A 306 -16.17 2.14 18.48
C THR A 306 -16.40 0.65 18.22
N PHE A 307 -15.83 -0.25 19.03
CA PHE A 307 -15.97 -1.69 18.84
C PHE A 307 -17.36 -2.18 19.23
N PHE A 308 -18.02 -2.89 18.32
CA PHE A 308 -19.26 -3.61 18.58
C PHE A 308 -19.30 -4.95 17.86
N THR A 309 -20.07 -5.89 18.41
CA THR A 309 -20.32 -7.19 17.80
C THR A 309 -21.40 -7.06 16.74
N SER A 310 -21.09 -7.43 15.50
CA SER A 310 -22.09 -7.42 14.44
C SER A 310 -23.14 -8.51 14.65
N PRO A 311 -24.37 -8.36 14.13
CA PRO A 311 -25.38 -9.41 14.16
C PRO A 311 -24.97 -10.71 13.42
N GLY A 312 -23.97 -10.63 12.52
CA GLY A 312 -23.32 -11.79 11.91
C GLY A 312 -22.21 -12.36 12.79
N ILE A 313 -22.05 -13.68 12.78
CA ILE A 313 -21.34 -14.47 13.82
C ILE A 313 -19.82 -14.16 13.95
N HIS A 314 -19.21 -13.33 13.09
CA HIS A 314 -17.74 -13.21 13.03
C HIS A 314 -17.18 -11.79 12.77
N LEU A 315 -17.88 -10.71 13.08
CA LEU A 315 -17.35 -9.35 12.83
C LEU A 315 -17.39 -8.45 14.09
N SER A 316 -16.22 -8.05 14.57
CA SER A 316 -16.07 -6.89 15.45
C SER A 316 -15.88 -5.65 14.58
N ILE A 317 -16.83 -4.73 14.59
CA ILE A 317 -16.81 -3.53 13.75
C ILE A 317 -16.32 -2.36 14.59
N ILE A 318 -15.42 -1.55 14.02
CA ILE A 318 -15.06 -0.22 14.51
C ILE A 318 -16.06 0.74 13.87
N HIS A 319 -16.93 1.40 14.64
CA HIS A 319 -17.87 2.41 14.16
C HIS A 319 -17.17 3.40 13.19
N GLU A 320 -17.76 3.58 12.00
CA GLU A 320 -17.24 4.17 10.74
C GLU A 320 -16.55 3.24 9.72
N PHE A 321 -16.13 2.02 10.06
CA PHE A 321 -15.49 1.12 9.09
C PHE A 321 -15.88 -0.34 9.29
N CYS A 322 -16.57 -0.91 8.28
CA CYS A 322 -16.68 -2.36 8.15
C CYS A 322 -15.30 -2.90 7.74
N MET A 323 -14.54 -3.43 8.71
CA MET A 323 -13.40 -4.28 8.38
C MET A 323 -13.95 -5.65 8.06
N LYS A 324 -13.96 -6.03 6.79
CA LYS A 324 -14.20 -7.43 6.40
C LYS A 324 -12.96 -8.24 6.76
N PHE A 325 -13.17 -9.30 7.55
CA PHE A 325 -12.13 -10.24 7.93
C PHE A 325 -12.26 -11.49 7.05
N LEU A 326 -11.13 -11.93 6.49
CA LEU A 326 -11.00 -13.19 5.75
C LEU A 326 -10.69 -14.33 6.71
#